data_AF-A0AA46PUY4-F1
#
_entry.id   AF-A0AA46PUY4-F1
#
_cell.length_a   1.000
_cell.length_b   1.000
_cell.length_c   1.000
_cell.angle_alpha   90.00
_cell.angle_beta   90.00
_cell.angle_gamma   90.00
#
_symmetry.space_group_name_H-M   'P 1'
#
loop_
_entity.id
_entity.type
_entity.pdbx_description
1 polymer ?
#
loop_
_entity_poly.entity_id
_entity_poly.type
_entity_poly.pdbx_seq_one_letter_code
_entity_poly.pdbx_strand_id
1 'polypeptide(L)'
;MFMMCKREFISLFKSFKSIIIIAILFAVSYYAAKFSSFIASGADLTAGEAEDIHTIGLLSVILLFGQLFVFGLSHDTINKEVHERTMRFLVTRVSRSAILFGKFLGMWMFWFVCITVSFLLISIFSRKFDLFIFSQTLSLVTYQAALALLLSVLIPRPGYTMFLGNILGLLLPAFGFWAAFTPNGWVNWMKYFVPFYYLERDDFTFLVILGLAGMMLLAANAVFKRREC
;
A
#
# COMPACT_ATOMS: atom_id res chain seq x y z
N MET A 1 1.90 11.94 19.25
CA MET A 1 1.70 11.46 17.86
C MET A 1 2.97 11.52 17.03
N PHE A 2 3.60 12.70 16.88
CA PHE A 2 4.82 12.87 16.06
C PHE A 2 5.96 11.89 16.40
N MET A 3 6.28 11.70 17.68
CA MET A 3 7.32 10.74 18.09
C MET A 3 6.99 9.28 17.71
N MET A 4 5.72 8.89 17.71
CA MET A 4 5.32 7.54 17.26
C MET A 4 5.52 7.39 15.76
N CYS A 5 5.10 8.40 14.99
CA CYS A 5 5.34 8.45 13.55
C CYS A 5 6.82 8.34 13.22
N LYS A 6 7.67 9.15 13.87
CA LYS A 6 9.12 9.13 13.69
C LYS A 6 9.72 7.76 14.01
N ARG A 7 9.31 7.17 15.13
CA ARG A 7 9.80 5.84 15.55
C ARG A 7 9.43 4.77 14.53
N GLU A 8 8.18 4.71 14.10
CA GLU A 8 7.69 3.71 13.14
C GLU A 8 8.38 3.88 11.78
N PHE A 9 8.48 5.12 11.28
CA PHE A 9 9.18 5.45 10.04
C PHE A 9 10.65 5.00 10.06
N ILE A 10 11.41 5.36 11.10
CA ILE A 10 12.83 4.97 11.22
C ILE A 10 12.97 3.46 11.38
N SER A 11 12.06 2.82 12.11
CA SER A 11 12.06 1.36 12.30
C SER A 11 11.91 0.63 10.96
N LEU A 12 11.02 1.11 10.09
CA LEU A 12 10.83 0.54 8.76
C LEU A 12 12.08 0.66 7.90
N PHE A 13 12.77 1.81 7.88
CA PHE A 13 14.01 1.97 7.11
C PHE A 13 15.18 1.11 7.61
N LYS A 14 15.17 0.70 8.89
CA LYS A 14 16.23 -0.15 9.47
C LYS A 14 15.96 -1.65 9.30
N SER A 15 14.74 -2.04 8.95
CA SER A 15 14.37 -3.45 8.82
C SER A 15 14.99 -4.06 7.56
N PHE A 16 15.66 -5.21 7.70
CA PHE A 16 16.23 -5.95 6.58
C PHE A 16 15.18 -6.29 5.51
N LYS A 17 13.95 -6.62 5.91
CA LYS A 17 12.82 -6.87 5.00
C LYS A 17 12.52 -5.64 4.13
N SER A 18 12.54 -4.45 4.73
CA SER A 18 12.29 -3.20 4.01
C SER A 18 13.41 -2.86 3.04
N ILE A 19 14.68 -3.11 3.43
CA ILE A 19 15.83 -2.88 2.55
C ILE A 19 15.72 -3.73 1.28
N ILE A 20 15.31 -4.99 1.40
CA ILE A 20 15.05 -5.86 0.24
C ILE A 20 13.93 -5.29 -0.65
N ILE A 21 12.81 -4.87 -0.05
CA ILE A 21 11.68 -4.32 -0.81
C ILE A 21 12.08 -3.01 -1.53
N ILE A 22 12.82 -2.12 -0.86
CA ILE A 22 13.34 -0.89 -1.47
C ILE A 22 14.25 -1.24 -2.67
N ALA A 23 15.15 -2.21 -2.50
CA ALA A 23 16.03 -2.65 -3.58
C ALA A 23 15.24 -3.19 -4.78
N ILE A 24 14.20 -3.99 -4.54
CA ILE A 24 13.30 -4.50 -5.60
C ILE A 24 12.60 -3.34 -6.32
N LEU A 25 11.99 -2.40 -5.57
CA LEU A 25 11.29 -1.26 -6.16
C LEU A 25 12.23 -0.40 -7.01
N PHE A 26 13.44 -0.13 -6.53
CA PHE A 26 14.41 0.70 -7.26
C PHE A 26 14.98 -0.02 -8.46
N ALA A 27 15.30 -1.31 -8.34
CA ALA A 27 15.77 -2.12 -9.47
C ALA A 27 14.71 -2.16 -10.57
N VAL A 28 13.45 -2.46 -10.24
CA VAL A 28 12.37 -2.51 -11.22
C VAL A 28 12.13 -1.13 -11.82
N SER A 29 12.12 -0.07 -11.02
CA SER A 29 11.97 1.31 -11.53
C SER A 29 13.07 1.66 -12.53
N TYR A 30 14.32 1.34 -12.21
CA TYR A 30 15.46 1.56 -13.09
C TYR A 30 15.38 0.75 -14.38
N TYR A 31 15.12 -0.57 -14.28
CA TYR A 31 15.07 -1.45 -15.45
C TYR A 31 13.87 -1.17 -16.35
N ALA A 32 12.69 -0.91 -15.78
CA ALA A 32 11.50 -0.54 -16.54
C ALA A 32 11.72 0.77 -17.31
N ALA A 33 12.32 1.78 -16.67
CA ALA A 33 12.62 3.04 -17.31
C ALA A 33 13.66 2.89 -18.43
N LYS A 34 14.75 2.14 -18.19
CA LYS A 34 15.85 1.93 -19.13
C LYS A 34 15.49 1.08 -20.35
N PHE A 35 14.69 0.03 -20.16
CA PHE A 35 14.31 -0.91 -21.23
C PHE A 35 12.90 -0.67 -21.78
N SER A 36 12.30 0.48 -21.46
CA SER A 36 11.03 0.96 -21.97
C SER A 36 10.86 0.80 -23.48
N SER A 37 11.84 1.19 -24.29
CA SER A 37 11.78 1.06 -25.76
C SER A 37 11.68 -0.39 -26.25
N PHE A 38 12.32 -1.32 -25.54
CA PHE A 38 12.21 -2.76 -25.82
C PHE A 38 10.83 -3.29 -25.43
N ILE A 39 10.28 -2.85 -24.30
CA ILE A 39 8.91 -3.19 -23.88
C ILE A 39 7.89 -2.67 -24.91
N ALA A 40 8.07 -1.43 -25.41
CA ALA A 40 7.21 -0.83 -26.43
C ALA A 40 7.21 -1.64 -27.73
N SER A 41 8.37 -2.17 -28.14
CA SER A 41 8.49 -2.95 -29.37
C SER A 41 7.81 -4.33 -29.30
N GLY A 42 7.54 -4.84 -28.10
CA GLY A 42 6.92 -6.15 -27.87
C GLY A 42 5.44 -6.10 -27.52
N ALA A 43 4.86 -4.91 -27.36
CA ALA A 43 3.47 -4.72 -26.96
C ALA A 43 2.75 -3.79 -27.96
N ASP A 44 1.60 -4.22 -28.47
CA ASP A 44 0.70 -3.35 -29.26
C ASP A 44 0.03 -2.34 -28.31
N LEU A 45 0.76 -1.27 -27.98
CA LEU A 45 0.31 -0.22 -27.07
C LEU A 45 -0.41 0.88 -27.84
N THR A 46 -1.49 1.39 -27.26
CA THR A 46 -2.10 2.64 -27.74
C THR A 46 -1.19 3.85 -27.48
N ALA A 47 -1.44 4.97 -28.18
CA ALA A 47 -0.58 6.15 -28.10
C ALA A 47 -0.44 6.73 -26.68
N GLY A 48 -1.45 6.58 -25.82
CA GLY A 48 -1.39 6.98 -24.41
C GLY A 48 -0.57 6.01 -23.55
N GLU A 49 -0.77 4.70 -23.71
CA GLU A 49 -0.02 3.67 -22.97
C GLU A 49 1.48 3.67 -23.33
N ALA A 50 1.80 4.07 -24.57
CA ALA A 50 3.18 4.24 -25.03
C ALA A 50 3.89 5.40 -24.32
N GLU A 51 3.16 6.45 -23.90
CA GLU A 51 3.72 7.60 -23.16
C GLU A 51 4.11 7.20 -21.72
N ASP A 52 3.29 6.35 -21.11
CA ASP A 52 3.43 5.95 -19.70
C ASP A 52 4.26 4.68 -19.48
N ILE A 53 4.81 4.13 -20.56
CA ILE A 53 5.50 2.84 -20.57
C ILE A 53 6.68 2.77 -19.58
N HIS A 54 7.32 3.90 -19.27
CA HIS A 54 8.41 3.96 -18.31
C HIS A 54 7.95 3.65 -16.87
N THR A 55 6.67 3.86 -16.56
CA THR A 55 6.07 3.64 -15.23
C THR A 55 5.45 2.26 -15.09
N ILE A 56 5.21 1.55 -16.19
CA ILE A 56 4.46 0.29 -16.24
C ILE A 56 5.05 -0.80 -15.33
N GLY A 57 6.38 -0.86 -15.23
CA GLY A 57 7.05 -1.85 -14.40
C GLY A 57 6.83 -1.60 -12.90
N LEU A 58 6.94 -0.34 -12.47
CA LEU A 58 6.67 0.04 -11.08
C LEU A 58 5.21 -0.19 -10.72
N LEU A 59 4.28 0.23 -11.59
CA LEU A 59 2.85 0.02 -11.42
C LEU A 59 2.51 -1.46 -11.31
N SER A 60 3.02 -2.30 -12.22
CA SER A 60 2.78 -3.75 -12.22
C SER A 60 3.24 -4.39 -10.91
N VAL A 61 4.42 -4.00 -10.41
CA VAL A 61 4.93 -4.52 -9.13
C VAL A 61 4.09 -4.06 -7.94
N ILE A 62 3.67 -2.80 -7.89
CA ILE A 62 2.83 -2.31 -6.78
C ILE A 62 1.42 -2.90 -6.85
N LEU A 63 0.89 -3.10 -8.05
CA LEU A 63 -0.43 -3.67 -8.27
C LEU A 63 -0.47 -5.15 -7.86
N LEU A 64 0.51 -5.94 -8.30
CA LEU A 64 0.56 -7.40 -8.03
C LEU A 64 1.16 -7.74 -6.66
N PHE A 65 2.23 -7.07 -6.26
CA PHE A 65 3.00 -7.42 -5.06
C PHE A 65 2.93 -6.35 -3.97
N GLY A 66 2.39 -5.16 -4.24
CA GLY A 66 2.33 -4.08 -3.25
C GLY A 66 1.57 -4.50 -1.99
N GLN A 67 0.43 -5.19 -2.14
CA GLN A 67 -0.32 -5.69 -0.99
C GLN A 67 0.50 -6.68 -0.15
N LEU A 68 1.26 -7.57 -0.81
CA LEU A 68 2.17 -8.50 -0.14
C LEU A 68 3.30 -7.78 0.58
N PHE A 69 3.90 -6.76 -0.04
CA PHE A 69 4.97 -5.97 0.56
C PHE A 69 4.48 -5.19 1.79
N VAL A 70 3.33 -4.53 1.67
CA VAL A 70 2.72 -3.77 2.77
C VAL A 70 2.38 -4.69 3.95
N PHE A 71 1.75 -5.85 3.70
CA PHE A 71 1.52 -6.82 4.77
C PHE A 71 2.82 -7.38 5.35
N GLY A 72 3.80 -7.72 4.51
CA GLY A 72 5.09 -8.26 4.95
C GLY A 72 5.84 -7.34 5.91
N LEU A 73 5.64 -6.02 5.79
CA LEU A 73 6.25 -4.98 6.63
C LEU A 73 5.39 -4.50 7.79
N SER A 74 4.07 -4.52 7.64
CA SER A 74 3.16 -3.76 8.52
C SER A 74 1.98 -4.56 9.09
N HIS A 75 1.93 -5.88 8.86
CA HIS A 75 0.87 -6.73 9.44
C HIS A 75 0.87 -6.72 10.97
N ASP A 76 2.02 -6.53 11.61
CA ASP A 76 2.21 -6.68 13.05
C ASP A 76 2.33 -5.37 13.84
N THR A 77 2.03 -4.22 13.22
CA THR A 77 2.28 -2.89 13.78
C THR A 77 1.59 -2.59 15.13
N ILE A 78 0.37 -3.12 15.37
CA ILE A 78 -0.38 -2.95 16.63
C ILE A 78 -0.38 -4.24 17.44
N ASN A 79 -0.65 -5.38 16.81
CA ASN A 79 -0.78 -6.64 17.55
C ASN A 79 0.53 -7.12 18.17
N LYS A 80 1.71 -6.74 17.64
CA LYS A 80 3.00 -7.03 18.26
C LYS A 80 3.10 -6.39 19.63
N GLU A 81 2.69 -5.13 19.74
CA GLU A 81 2.71 -4.39 21.02
C GLU A 81 1.68 -4.94 22.02
N VAL A 82 0.54 -5.43 21.52
CA VAL A 82 -0.45 -6.13 22.34
C VAL A 82 0.10 -7.49 22.82
N HIS A 83 0.75 -8.24 21.93
CA HIS A 83 1.30 -9.56 22.22
C HIS A 83 2.48 -9.49 23.20
N GLU A 84 3.40 -8.54 23.01
CA GLU A 84 4.55 -8.27 23.88
C GLU A 84 4.17 -7.54 25.19
N ARG A 85 2.88 -7.23 25.39
CA ARG A 85 2.35 -6.47 26.54
C ARG A 85 2.93 -5.06 26.70
N THR A 86 3.60 -4.53 25.68
CA THR A 86 4.17 -3.18 25.69
C THR A 86 3.11 -2.10 25.47
N MET A 87 1.95 -2.46 24.94
CA MET A 87 0.81 -1.55 24.73
C MET A 87 0.36 -0.84 26.02
N ARG A 88 0.43 -1.53 27.19
CA ARG A 88 0.05 -0.95 28.48
C ARG A 88 0.89 0.26 28.87
N PHE A 89 2.17 0.26 28.52
CA PHE A 89 3.07 1.39 28.78
C PHE A 89 2.88 2.55 27.78
N LEU A 90 2.36 2.26 26.59
CA LEU A 90 2.12 3.25 25.55
C LEU A 90 0.85 4.04 25.82
N VAL A 91 -0.23 3.35 26.22
CA VAL A 91 -1.54 3.95 26.48
C VAL A 91 -1.53 4.89 27.70
N THR A 92 -0.62 4.69 28.66
CA THR A 92 -0.46 5.62 29.81
C THR A 92 0.21 6.94 29.44
N ARG A 93 0.91 7.00 28.30
CA ARG A 93 1.65 8.20 27.86
C ARG A 93 1.01 8.91 26.67
N VAL A 94 0.24 8.19 25.85
CA VAL A 94 -0.34 8.71 24.60
C VAL A 94 -1.74 8.14 24.39
N SER A 95 -2.67 8.95 23.88
CA SER A 95 -4.03 8.49 23.59
C SER A 95 -4.05 7.38 22.53
N ARG A 96 -4.99 6.44 22.65
CA ARG A 96 -5.15 5.29 21.73
C ARG A 96 -5.22 5.74 20.26
N SER A 97 -5.99 6.78 19.96
CA SER A 97 -6.09 7.32 18.61
C SER A 97 -4.75 7.91 18.12
N ALA A 98 -4.00 8.60 18.98
CA ALA A 98 -2.70 9.15 18.60
C ALA A 98 -1.63 8.06 18.40
N ILE A 99 -1.75 6.89 19.04
CA ILE A 99 -0.92 5.70 18.75
C ILE A 99 -1.26 5.18 17.35
N LEU A 100 -2.54 4.93 17.07
CA LEU A 100 -3.01 4.36 15.81
C LEU A 100 -2.68 5.27 14.61
N PHE A 101 -3.06 6.55 14.66
CA PHE A 101 -2.76 7.50 13.59
C PHE A 101 -1.26 7.80 13.50
N GLY A 102 -0.53 7.80 14.63
CA GLY A 102 0.91 7.96 14.62
C GLY A 102 1.62 6.83 13.87
N LYS A 103 1.22 5.58 14.11
CA LYS A 103 1.73 4.41 13.41
C LYS A 103 1.36 4.40 11.93
N PHE A 104 0.09 4.69 11.62
CA PHE A 104 -0.34 4.84 10.23
C PHE A 104 0.50 5.86 9.47
N LEU A 105 0.68 7.06 10.04
CA LEU A 105 1.44 8.13 9.41
C LEU A 105 2.91 7.75 9.22
N GLY A 106 3.51 7.02 10.16
CA GLY A 106 4.88 6.51 10.01
C GLY A 106 5.03 5.52 8.86
N MET A 107 4.09 4.57 8.74
CA MET A 107 4.03 3.63 7.61
C MET A 107 3.78 4.35 6.28
N TRP A 108 2.84 5.29 6.27
CA TRP A 108 2.51 6.07 5.08
C TRP A 108 3.68 6.93 4.61
N MET A 109 4.39 7.61 5.52
CA MET A 109 5.58 8.41 5.19
C MET A 109 6.71 7.54 4.63
N PHE A 110 6.89 6.32 5.14
CA PHE A 110 7.86 5.36 4.60
C PHE A 110 7.56 5.07 3.13
N TRP A 111 6.32 4.68 2.84
CA TRP A 111 5.89 4.38 1.47
C TRP A 111 5.90 5.60 0.55
N PHE A 112 5.52 6.76 1.05
CA PHE A 112 5.59 8.03 0.33
C PHE A 112 7.03 8.31 -0.14
N VAL A 113 8.02 8.16 0.75
CA VAL A 113 9.43 8.34 0.38
C VAL A 113 9.88 7.30 -0.64
N CYS A 114 9.56 6.01 -0.44
CA CYS A 114 9.92 4.95 -1.39
C CYS A 114 9.35 5.20 -2.80
N ILE A 115 8.06 5.51 -2.90
CA ILE A 115 7.40 5.78 -4.19
C ILE A 115 7.98 7.05 -4.81
N THR A 116 8.16 8.13 -4.03
CA THR A 116 8.72 9.39 -4.54
C THR A 116 10.10 9.18 -5.15
N VAL A 117 11.00 8.46 -4.45
CA VAL A 117 12.34 8.17 -4.98
C VAL A 117 12.27 7.29 -6.23
N SER A 118 11.40 6.28 -6.26
CA SER A 118 11.17 5.46 -7.45
C SER A 118 10.69 6.29 -8.66
N PHE A 119 9.74 7.21 -8.47
CA PHE A 119 9.26 8.09 -9.54
C PHE A 119 10.32 9.11 -9.97
N LEU A 120 11.13 9.64 -9.05
CA LEU A 120 12.26 10.50 -9.40
C LEU A 120 13.29 9.75 -10.26
N LEU A 121 13.59 8.49 -9.94
CA LEU A 121 14.46 7.65 -10.77
C LEU A 121 13.89 7.45 -12.18
N ILE A 122 12.59 7.17 -12.29
CA ILE A 122 11.93 7.02 -13.61
C ILE A 122 11.95 8.34 -14.39
N SER A 123 11.72 9.46 -13.71
CA SER A 123 11.67 10.79 -14.33
C SER A 123 13.00 11.20 -14.97
N ILE A 124 14.15 10.75 -14.43
CA ILE A 124 15.47 10.98 -15.04
C ILE A 124 15.53 10.42 -16.47
N PHE A 125 14.88 9.28 -16.74
CA PHE A 125 14.86 8.65 -18.06
C PHE A 125 13.71 9.14 -18.94
N SER A 126 12.51 9.25 -18.36
CA SER A 126 11.29 9.66 -19.07
C SER A 126 11.28 11.16 -19.39
N ARG A 127 12.07 11.99 -18.67
CA ARG A 127 12.06 13.47 -18.70
C ARG A 127 10.70 14.10 -18.37
N LYS A 128 9.71 13.31 -17.98
CA LYS A 128 8.40 13.70 -17.50
C LYS A 128 8.23 13.21 -16.06
N PHE A 129 7.42 13.91 -15.28
CA PHE A 129 6.94 13.42 -14.00
C PHE A 129 5.42 13.34 -14.07
N ASP A 130 4.88 12.13 -14.09
CA ASP A 130 3.44 11.94 -14.13
C ASP A 130 2.83 12.02 -12.72
N LEU A 131 2.27 13.18 -12.39
CA LEU A 131 1.61 13.43 -11.10
C LEU A 131 0.33 12.60 -10.92
N PHE A 132 -0.34 12.24 -12.02
CA PHE A 132 -1.59 11.49 -11.97
C PHE A 132 -1.32 10.05 -11.57
N ILE A 133 -0.40 9.38 -12.27
CA ILE A 133 0.02 8.00 -11.98
C ILE A 133 0.68 7.92 -10.58
N PHE A 134 1.46 8.93 -10.21
CA PHE A 134 2.01 9.03 -8.86
C PHE A 134 0.91 9.06 -7.79
N SER A 135 -0.13 9.88 -7.99
CA SER A 135 -1.24 10.02 -7.05
C SER A 135 -2.09 8.75 -6.97
N GLN A 136 -2.34 8.10 -8.10
CA GLN A 136 -3.00 6.79 -8.18
C GLN A 136 -2.22 5.73 -7.39
N THR A 137 -0.90 5.63 -7.63
CA THR A 137 -0.02 4.68 -6.92
C THR A 137 -0.01 4.92 -5.41
N LEU A 138 0.07 6.19 -5.00
CA LEU A 138 0.05 6.57 -3.59
C LEU A 138 -1.30 6.25 -2.94
N SER A 139 -2.41 6.45 -3.65
CA SER A 139 -3.76 6.11 -3.16
C SER A 139 -3.91 4.61 -2.90
N LEU A 140 -3.38 3.78 -3.81
CA LEU A 140 -3.39 2.33 -3.68
C LEU A 140 -2.60 1.88 -2.45
N VAL A 141 -1.38 2.37 -2.26
CA VAL A 141 -0.56 2.02 -1.09
C VAL A 141 -1.19 2.54 0.21
N THR A 142 -1.85 3.69 0.18
CA THR A 142 -2.62 4.21 1.33
C THR A 142 -3.72 3.24 1.75
N TYR A 143 -4.47 2.70 0.79
CA TYR A 143 -5.49 1.67 1.04
C TYR A 143 -4.86 0.39 1.60
N GLN A 144 -3.79 -0.11 0.99
CA GLN A 144 -3.09 -1.31 1.43
C GLN A 144 -2.58 -1.16 2.88
N ALA A 145 -2.02 0.01 3.23
CA ALA A 145 -1.52 0.30 4.57
C ALA A 145 -2.65 0.41 5.61
N ALA A 146 -3.78 1.03 5.23
CA ALA A 146 -4.95 1.11 6.09
C ALA A 146 -5.54 -0.29 6.38
N LEU A 147 -5.60 -1.16 5.37
CA LEU A 147 -6.04 -2.54 5.52
C LEU A 147 -5.11 -3.36 6.43
N ALA A 148 -3.79 -3.20 6.25
CA ALA A 148 -2.80 -3.87 7.11
C ALA A 148 -2.95 -3.44 8.58
N LEU A 149 -3.12 -2.14 8.83
CA LEU A 149 -3.35 -1.62 10.17
C LEU A 149 -4.67 -2.11 10.78
N LEU A 150 -5.76 -2.13 10.00
CA LEU A 150 -7.05 -2.63 10.44
C LEU A 150 -6.95 -4.09 10.88
N LEU A 151 -6.31 -4.94 10.09
CA LEU A 151 -6.08 -6.35 10.44
C LEU A 151 -5.19 -6.51 11.68
N SER A 152 -4.16 -5.67 11.82
CA SER A 152 -3.31 -5.63 13.01
C SER A 152 -4.10 -5.26 14.28
N VAL A 153 -5.12 -4.40 14.16
CA VAL A 153 -6.01 -4.10 15.30
C VAL A 153 -6.97 -5.26 15.57
N LEU A 154 -7.60 -5.83 14.55
CA LEU A 154 -8.61 -6.87 14.71
C LEU A 154 -8.03 -8.16 15.31
N ILE A 155 -6.86 -8.59 14.83
CA ILE A 155 -6.27 -9.89 15.18
C ILE A 155 -5.11 -9.68 16.16
N PRO A 156 -5.25 -10.10 17.44
CA PRO A 156 -4.24 -9.82 18.47
C PRO A 156 -2.98 -10.68 18.36
N ARG A 157 -3.00 -11.76 17.57
CA ARG A 157 -1.85 -12.67 17.42
C ARG A 157 -1.09 -12.35 16.12
N PRO A 158 0.19 -11.92 16.20
CA PRO A 158 0.99 -11.57 15.02
C PRO A 158 1.11 -12.70 13.98
N GLY A 159 1.23 -13.96 14.44
CA GLY A 159 1.33 -15.11 13.54
C GLY A 159 0.11 -15.28 12.61
N TYR A 160 -1.11 -15.00 13.11
CA TYR A 160 -2.31 -15.06 12.26
C TYR A 160 -2.36 -13.91 11.26
N THR A 161 -1.97 -12.69 11.66
CA THR A 161 -1.90 -11.58 10.71
C THR A 161 -0.83 -11.77 9.64
N MET A 162 0.28 -12.46 9.95
CA MET A 162 1.30 -12.78 8.97
C MET A 162 0.76 -13.75 7.91
N PHE A 163 0.12 -14.83 8.36
CA PHE A 163 -0.48 -15.82 7.47
C PHE A 163 -1.61 -15.20 6.63
N LEU A 164 -2.53 -14.48 7.26
CA LEU A 164 -3.62 -13.81 6.57
C LEU A 164 -3.11 -12.75 5.59
N GLY A 165 -2.08 -11.99 5.98
CA GLY A 165 -1.46 -10.97 5.15
C GLY A 165 -0.81 -11.56 3.89
N ASN A 166 -0.17 -12.73 3.99
CA ASN A 166 0.38 -13.42 2.82
C ASN A 166 -0.73 -13.93 1.88
N ILE A 167 -1.78 -14.54 2.44
CA ILE A 167 -2.93 -15.01 1.65
C ILE A 167 -3.61 -13.84 0.94
N LEU A 168 -3.94 -12.77 1.69
CA LEU A 168 -4.58 -11.58 1.14
C LEU A 168 -3.66 -10.84 0.17
N GLY A 169 -2.34 -10.84 0.41
CA GLY A 169 -1.34 -10.27 -0.49
C GLY A 169 -1.36 -10.85 -1.89
N LEU A 170 -1.64 -12.16 -2.01
CA LEU A 170 -1.76 -12.86 -3.30
C LEU A 170 -3.19 -12.86 -3.84
N LEU A 171 -4.19 -13.07 -2.97
CA LEU A 171 -5.58 -13.21 -3.40
C LEU A 171 -6.23 -11.88 -3.77
N LEU A 172 -5.90 -10.76 -3.10
CA LEU A 172 -6.57 -9.48 -3.37
C LEU A 172 -6.31 -8.96 -4.80
N PRO A 173 -5.07 -8.99 -5.34
CA PRO A 173 -4.84 -8.67 -6.75
C PRO A 173 -5.59 -9.61 -7.70
N ALA A 174 -5.52 -10.93 -7.47
CA ALA A 174 -6.18 -11.92 -8.32
C ALA A 174 -7.71 -11.76 -8.33
N PHE A 175 -8.30 -11.61 -7.14
CA PHE A 175 -9.72 -11.31 -6.97
C PHE A 175 -10.08 -9.97 -7.60
N GLY A 176 -9.21 -8.98 -7.49
CA GLY A 176 -9.42 -7.65 -8.03
C GLY A 176 -9.53 -7.63 -9.54
N PHE A 177 -8.61 -8.31 -10.23
CA PHE A 177 -8.70 -8.50 -11.67
C PHE A 177 -9.97 -9.25 -12.07
N TRP A 178 -10.27 -10.36 -11.41
CA TRP A 178 -11.47 -11.14 -11.71
C TRP A 178 -12.76 -10.33 -11.51
N ALA A 179 -12.84 -9.54 -10.43
CA ALA A 179 -13.99 -8.70 -10.13
C ALA A 179 -14.14 -7.51 -11.08
N ALA A 180 -13.04 -6.95 -11.59
CA ALA A 180 -13.07 -5.86 -12.55
C ALA A 180 -13.59 -6.30 -13.93
N PHE A 181 -13.19 -7.49 -14.39
CA PHE A 181 -13.52 -7.99 -15.74
C PHE A 181 -14.77 -8.87 -15.80
N THR A 182 -15.43 -9.15 -14.68
CA THR A 182 -16.63 -10.02 -14.66
C THR A 182 -17.89 -9.27 -15.13
N PRO A 183 -18.59 -9.75 -16.19
CA PRO A 183 -19.82 -9.13 -16.69
C PRO A 183 -21.08 -9.54 -15.90
N ASN A 184 -20.96 -10.44 -14.92
CA ASN A 184 -22.10 -10.99 -14.20
C ASN A 184 -22.72 -9.96 -13.23
N GLY A 185 -23.97 -9.56 -13.48
CA GLY A 185 -24.69 -8.53 -12.70
C GLY A 185 -24.79 -8.82 -11.19
N TRP A 186 -24.76 -10.09 -10.78
CA TRP A 186 -24.81 -10.49 -9.37
C TRP A 186 -23.51 -10.20 -8.60
N VAL A 187 -22.37 -10.20 -9.29
CA VAL A 187 -21.03 -10.00 -8.71
C VAL A 187 -20.52 -8.57 -9.00
N ASN A 188 -21.14 -7.88 -9.95
CA ASN A 188 -20.75 -6.56 -10.45
C ASN A 188 -20.72 -5.46 -9.37
N TRP A 189 -21.41 -5.62 -8.24
CA TRP A 189 -21.33 -4.66 -7.14
C TRP A 189 -20.03 -4.79 -6.32
N MET A 190 -19.38 -5.95 -6.34
CA MET A 190 -18.17 -6.20 -5.54
C MET A 190 -16.98 -5.38 -6.05
N LYS A 191 -16.95 -5.03 -7.34
CA LYS A 191 -15.89 -4.21 -7.95
C LYS A 191 -15.73 -2.84 -7.27
N TYR A 192 -16.78 -2.29 -6.67
CA TYR A 192 -16.73 -1.00 -5.99
C TYR A 192 -15.95 -1.02 -4.67
N PHE A 193 -15.70 -2.20 -4.10
CA PHE A 193 -14.85 -2.37 -2.92
C PHE A 193 -13.38 -2.63 -3.28
N VAL A 194 -13.10 -2.85 -4.55
CA VAL A 194 -11.79 -3.23 -5.05
C VAL A 194 -11.09 -1.96 -5.56
N PRO A 195 -9.89 -1.60 -5.04
CA PRO A 195 -9.21 -0.39 -5.48
C PRO A 195 -8.82 -0.43 -6.97
N PHE A 196 -8.54 -1.62 -7.52
CA PHE A 196 -8.16 -1.82 -8.92
C PHE A 196 -9.20 -1.30 -9.92
N TYR A 197 -10.50 -1.41 -9.60
CA TYR A 197 -11.57 -0.91 -10.46
C TYR A 197 -11.52 0.62 -10.70
N TYR A 198 -11.01 1.37 -9.72
CA TYR A 198 -10.89 2.82 -9.81
C TYR A 198 -9.55 3.29 -10.39
N LEU A 199 -8.56 2.38 -10.50
CA LEU A 199 -7.25 2.64 -11.09
C LEU A 199 -7.23 2.41 -12.60
N GLU A 200 -8.08 1.52 -13.11
CA GLU A 200 -8.23 1.27 -14.56
C GLU A 200 -8.85 2.49 -15.29
N ARG A 201 -9.54 3.37 -14.56
CA ARG A 201 -10.15 4.56 -15.13
C ARG A 201 -9.17 5.74 -15.03
N ASP A 202 -8.92 6.41 -16.15
CA ASP A 202 -8.12 7.65 -16.22
C ASP A 202 -8.85 8.89 -15.65
N ASP A 203 -9.70 8.67 -14.64
CA ASP A 203 -10.49 9.68 -13.97
C ASP A 203 -10.00 9.90 -12.53
N PHE A 204 -10.46 10.99 -11.89
CA PHE A 204 -10.22 11.28 -10.47
C PHE A 204 -10.91 10.28 -9.49
N THR A 205 -11.39 9.14 -9.99
CA THR A 205 -12.02 8.09 -9.18
C THR A 205 -11.08 7.44 -8.17
N PHE A 206 -9.75 7.57 -8.34
CA PHE A 206 -8.77 7.13 -7.34
C PHE A 206 -8.98 7.80 -5.96
N LEU A 207 -9.66 8.95 -5.88
CA LEU A 207 -10.05 9.58 -4.61
C LEU A 207 -10.99 8.71 -3.77
N VAL A 208 -11.78 7.84 -4.41
CA VAL A 208 -12.64 6.86 -3.70
C VAL A 208 -11.78 5.88 -2.90
N ILE A 209 -10.60 5.51 -3.40
CA ILE A 209 -9.65 4.62 -2.72
C ILE A 209 -9.19 5.26 -1.40
N LEU A 210 -8.94 6.57 -1.39
CA LEU A 210 -8.62 7.31 -0.17
C LEU A 210 -9.80 7.34 0.81
N GLY A 211 -11.02 7.49 0.29
CA GLY A 211 -12.25 7.38 1.10
C GLY A 211 -12.39 6.02 1.77
N LEU A 212 -12.17 4.93 1.03
CA LEU A 212 -12.14 3.55 1.57
C LEU A 212 -11.06 3.39 2.65
N ALA A 213 -9.85 3.89 2.41
CA ALA A 213 -8.77 3.87 3.38
C ALA A 213 -9.14 4.64 4.67
N GLY A 214 -9.77 5.81 4.53
CA GLY A 214 -10.28 6.60 5.64
C GLY A 214 -11.32 5.84 6.46
N MET A 215 -12.27 5.17 5.82
CA MET A 215 -13.26 4.32 6.50
C MET A 215 -12.60 3.17 7.26
N MET A 216 -11.59 2.50 6.68
CA MET A 216 -10.83 1.44 7.35
C MET A 216 -10.09 1.96 8.59
N LEU A 217 -9.49 3.15 8.51
CA LEU A 217 -8.82 3.78 9.65
C LEU A 217 -9.80 4.16 10.77
N LEU A 218 -10.97 4.68 10.41
CA LEU A 218 -12.02 4.99 11.38
C LEU A 218 -12.54 3.72 12.06
N ALA A 219 -12.76 2.65 11.29
CA ALA A 219 -13.12 1.33 11.83
C ALA A 219 -12.03 0.81 12.77
N ALA A 220 -10.75 0.86 12.36
CA ALA A 220 -9.62 0.45 13.19
C ALA A 220 -9.56 1.26 14.50
N ASN A 221 -9.77 2.57 14.44
CA ASN A 221 -9.82 3.44 15.63
C ASN A 221 -11.00 3.11 16.55
N ALA A 222 -12.19 2.84 15.99
CA ALA A 222 -13.37 2.47 16.77
C ALA A 222 -13.16 1.14 17.53
N VAL A 223 -12.60 0.13 16.86
CA VAL A 223 -12.26 -1.16 17.48
C VAL A 223 -11.17 -0.98 18.53
N PHE A 224 -10.10 -0.25 18.21
CA PHE A 224 -8.97 -0.07 19.11
C PHE A 224 -9.36 0.68 20.40
N LYS A 225 -10.29 1.63 20.32
CA LYS A 225 -10.82 2.33 21.50
C LYS A 225 -11.58 1.40 22.44
N ARG A 226 -12.32 0.42 21.93
CA ARG A 226 -13.14 -0.51 22.73
C ARG A 226 -12.33 -1.67 23.33
N ARG A 227 -11.13 -1.90 22.83
CA ARG A 227 -10.29 -3.03 23.27
C ARG A 227 -9.69 -2.75 24.64
N GLU A 228 -9.82 -3.72 25.53
CA GLU A 228 -9.05 -3.77 26.78
C GLU A 228 -7.65 -4.33 26.47
N CYS A 229 -6.60 -3.68 26.97
CA CYS A 229 -5.20 -4.03 26.73
C CYS A 229 -4.45 -4.11 28.07
#